data_AF-A0A7V3W875-F1
#
_entry.id   AF-A0A7V3W875-F1
#
_cell.length_a   1.000
_cell.length_b   1.000
_cell.length_c   1.000
_cell.angle_alpha   90.00
_cell.angle_beta   90.00
_cell.angle_gamma   90.00
#
_symmetry.space_group_name_H-M   'P 1'
#
loop_
_entity.id
_entity.type
_entity.pdbx_description
1 polymer ?
#
loop_
_entity_poly.entity_id
_entity_poly.type
_entity_poly.pdbx_seq_one_letter_code
_entity_poly.pdbx_strand_id
1 'polypeptide(L)'
;MQLRGDALKAERRILRQAYGFEDIALVPGNITINPDQTDIGFDLLDLHFSIPIIAAAMDAVVDVNFAIEMSKLGGLAVLNLEGVQTRYENPDEVLQAIASASNEEVTPLMQKIYSAPIKEKLIGERVQAIRRGGGICAVSVTPANTKKLAPFAVEAGAHVLVVQSTVTTARHISKSYHGLVFSELREWVSIPIIVGNCVTYTAAKELMETGITAILVGVGPGAACTSREVLGIGVPQATATMDCAAARDDYFRETGRYVPIITDGGIRAGGDLCKSFACGADAVMLGSIMVQTAEAPGRGNHWGMATPHAALPRGVRVKVPQNSTLKQTLFGPATVTDGTQNLVGALRTSMGMLGVRTIKEMHNVEIVIAPSIKTEGKQLQRAQVCK
;
A
#
# COMPACT_ATOMS: atom_id res chain seq x y z
N MET A 1 -36.56 19.75 3.71
CA MET A 1 -36.67 19.94 5.17
C MET A 1 -37.40 18.75 5.77
N GLN A 2 -36.63 17.74 6.19
CA GLN A 2 -37.06 16.74 7.18
C GLN A 2 -35.77 16.15 7.77
N LEU A 3 -35.19 16.92 8.69
CA LEU A 3 -34.16 16.45 9.60
C LEU A 3 -34.84 15.42 10.52
N ARG A 4 -34.83 14.14 10.13
CA ARG A 4 -35.08 13.07 11.10
C ARG A 4 -33.86 13.00 11.98
N GLY A 5 -34.07 13.37 13.24
CA GLY A 5 -33.08 13.31 14.28
C GLY A 5 -32.73 11.86 14.56
N ASP A 6 -31.61 11.41 14.02
CA ASP A 6 -30.87 10.35 14.67
C ASP A 6 -30.23 10.98 15.89
N ALA A 7 -30.83 10.65 17.04
CA ALA A 7 -30.22 10.82 18.33
C ALA A 7 -28.78 10.30 18.23
N LEU A 8 -27.84 11.24 18.23
CA LEU A 8 -26.48 11.06 18.73
C LEU A 8 -26.63 10.53 20.16
N LYS A 9 -26.89 9.22 20.30
CA LYS A 9 -26.50 8.49 21.50
C LYS A 9 -25.05 8.84 21.65
N ALA A 10 -24.73 9.59 22.70
CA ALA A 10 -23.36 9.84 23.08
C ALA A 10 -22.73 8.48 23.35
N GLU A 11 -22.21 7.85 22.29
CA GLU A 11 -21.18 6.84 22.41
C GLU A 11 -20.14 7.48 23.30
N ARG A 12 -19.99 6.89 24.48
CA ARG A 12 -19.08 7.38 25.50
C ARG A 12 -17.72 7.61 24.83
N ARG A 13 -17.04 8.70 25.19
CA ARG A 13 -15.65 8.95 24.77
C ARG A 13 -14.78 7.84 25.35
N ILE A 14 -14.62 6.74 24.61
CA ILE A 14 -13.87 5.55 25.01
C ILE A 14 -12.59 5.53 24.18
N LEU A 15 -11.45 5.41 24.87
CA LEU A 15 -10.18 5.08 24.23
C LEU A 15 -10.12 3.57 24.06
N ARG A 16 -10.13 3.10 22.81
CA ARG A 16 -9.93 1.69 22.46
C ARG A 16 -8.44 1.41 22.33
N GLN A 17 -7.98 0.28 22.87
CA GLN A 17 -6.62 -0.21 22.64
C GLN A 17 -6.45 -0.68 21.19
N ALA A 18 -5.34 -0.33 20.57
CA ALA A 18 -5.01 -0.70 19.20
C ALA A 18 -3.52 -1.06 19.09
N TYR A 19 -3.19 -1.94 18.16
CA TYR A 19 -1.91 -2.64 18.07
C TYR A 19 -1.32 -2.55 16.66
N GLY A 20 0.00 -2.35 16.60
CA GLY A 20 0.79 -2.49 15.38
C GLY A 20 1.42 -3.86 15.27
N PHE A 21 2.22 -4.08 14.21
CA PHE A 21 2.89 -5.36 13.98
C PHE A 21 3.98 -5.69 15.03
N GLU A 22 4.44 -4.70 15.80
CA GLU A 22 5.41 -4.92 16.88
C GLU A 22 4.77 -5.45 18.15
N ASP A 23 3.49 -5.20 18.32
CA ASP A 23 2.75 -5.53 19.54
C ASP A 23 2.20 -6.95 19.53
N ILE A 24 2.32 -7.67 18.40
CA ILE A 24 1.70 -8.98 18.20
C ILE A 24 2.70 -10.04 17.72
N ALA A 25 2.37 -11.32 17.90
CA ALA A 25 3.09 -12.46 17.35
C ALA A 25 2.12 -13.50 16.78
N LEU A 26 2.62 -14.35 15.88
CA LEU A 26 1.87 -15.47 15.32
C LEU A 26 2.23 -16.74 16.10
N VAL A 27 1.22 -17.52 16.47
CA VAL A 27 1.43 -18.79 17.21
C VAL A 27 1.70 -19.91 16.20
N PRO A 28 2.80 -20.67 16.33
CA PRO A 28 3.06 -21.84 15.50
C PRO A 28 1.90 -22.84 15.48
N GLY A 29 1.69 -23.47 14.33
CA GLY A 29 0.63 -24.47 14.18
C GLY A 29 0.99 -25.81 14.81
N ASN A 30 0.00 -26.69 14.93
CA ASN A 30 0.20 -28.07 15.42
C ASN A 30 0.86 -28.99 14.39
N ILE A 31 0.89 -28.58 13.12
CA ILE A 31 1.48 -29.31 12.01
C ILE A 31 2.39 -28.35 11.26
N THR A 32 3.52 -28.83 10.76
CA THR A 32 4.40 -28.06 9.87
C THR A 32 4.25 -28.55 8.44
N ILE A 33 4.41 -27.64 7.49
CA ILE A 33 4.30 -27.88 6.05
C ILE A 33 5.58 -27.38 5.39
N ASN A 34 6.07 -28.09 4.37
CA ASN A 34 7.22 -27.62 3.62
C ASN A 34 6.87 -26.33 2.85
N PRO A 35 7.74 -25.30 2.81
CA PRO A 35 7.43 -24.02 2.17
C PRO A 35 7.02 -24.09 0.69
N ASP A 36 7.50 -25.09 -0.06
CA ASP A 36 7.15 -25.34 -1.46
C ASP A 36 5.72 -25.84 -1.65
N GLN A 37 5.07 -26.31 -0.58
CA GLN A 37 3.68 -26.80 -0.59
C GLN A 37 2.66 -25.69 -0.31
N THR A 38 3.11 -24.43 -0.22
CA THR A 38 2.25 -23.27 0.02
C THR A 38 1.87 -22.59 -1.31
N ASP A 39 0.69 -21.99 -1.35
CA ASP A 39 0.22 -21.13 -2.42
C ASP A 39 -0.02 -19.72 -1.87
N ILE A 40 0.63 -18.74 -2.50
CA ILE A 40 0.58 -17.34 -2.11
C ILE A 40 -0.02 -16.46 -3.21
N GLY A 41 -0.64 -17.07 -4.23
CA GLY A 41 -1.27 -16.35 -5.33
C GLY A 41 -2.29 -15.32 -4.82
N PHE A 42 -2.40 -14.23 -5.56
CA PHE A 42 -3.35 -13.15 -5.30
C PHE A 42 -4.14 -12.84 -6.57
N ASP A 43 -5.46 -12.87 -6.45
CA ASP A 43 -6.36 -12.54 -7.55
C ASP A 43 -7.02 -11.17 -7.31
N LEU A 44 -7.02 -10.35 -8.35
CA LEU A 44 -7.76 -9.09 -8.41
C LEU A 44 -8.69 -9.13 -9.63
N LEU A 45 -9.91 -9.59 -9.38
CA LEU A 45 -10.92 -9.83 -10.43
C LEU A 45 -10.41 -10.89 -11.44
N ASP A 46 -10.04 -10.49 -12.65
CA ASP A 46 -9.53 -11.34 -13.73
C ASP A 46 -8.00 -11.37 -13.80
N LEU A 47 -7.31 -10.60 -12.96
CA LEU A 47 -5.86 -10.53 -12.91
C LEU A 47 -5.31 -11.45 -11.83
N HIS A 48 -4.42 -12.37 -12.21
CA HIS A 48 -3.70 -13.25 -11.30
C HIS A 48 -2.25 -12.78 -11.09
N PHE A 49 -1.82 -12.73 -9.84
CA PHE A 49 -0.45 -12.42 -9.42
C PHE A 49 0.14 -13.60 -8.65
N SER A 50 1.36 -14.01 -8.98
CA SER A 50 2.01 -15.15 -8.31
C SER A 50 2.58 -14.78 -6.94
N ILE A 51 2.67 -13.49 -6.61
CA ILE A 51 3.02 -13.00 -5.28
C ILE A 51 2.01 -11.93 -4.82
N PRO A 52 1.65 -11.88 -3.53
CA PRO A 52 0.65 -10.97 -2.99
C PRO A 52 1.27 -9.61 -2.61
N ILE A 53 2.14 -9.08 -3.47
CA ILE A 53 2.95 -7.88 -3.20
C ILE A 53 2.75 -6.84 -4.29
N ILE A 54 2.40 -5.63 -3.85
CA ILE A 54 2.16 -4.45 -4.67
C ILE A 54 3.19 -3.38 -4.31
N ALA A 55 3.88 -2.79 -5.28
CA ALA A 55 4.77 -1.65 -5.07
C ALA A 55 3.96 -0.35 -5.01
N ALA A 56 4.19 0.45 -3.97
CA ALA A 56 3.40 1.62 -3.65
C ALA A 56 3.48 2.72 -4.70
N ALA A 57 2.37 3.43 -4.93
CA ALA A 57 2.30 4.51 -5.92
C ALA A 57 3.01 5.78 -5.45
N MET A 58 4.33 5.75 -5.45
CA MET A 58 5.23 6.83 -5.05
C MET A 58 6.32 6.97 -6.09
N ASP A 59 6.67 8.19 -6.48
CA ASP A 59 7.69 8.43 -7.51
C ASP A 59 9.10 7.99 -7.08
N ALA A 60 9.32 7.77 -5.78
CA ALA A 60 10.54 7.16 -5.25
C ALA A 60 10.59 5.63 -5.46
N VAL A 61 9.45 5.01 -5.70
CA VAL A 61 9.27 3.55 -5.74
C VAL A 61 9.03 3.07 -7.17
N VAL A 62 8.09 3.68 -7.89
CA VAL A 62 7.62 3.16 -9.18
C VAL A 62 7.85 4.19 -10.29
N ASP A 63 8.65 3.80 -11.27
CA ASP A 63 8.65 4.35 -12.61
C ASP A 63 8.18 3.29 -13.63
N VAL A 64 8.26 3.62 -14.92
CA VAL A 64 7.88 2.69 -16.01
C VAL A 64 8.71 1.40 -15.97
N ASN A 65 10.03 1.49 -15.75
CA ASN A 65 10.92 0.34 -15.78
C ASN A 65 10.69 -0.58 -14.57
N PHE A 66 10.57 0.02 -13.38
CA PHE A 66 10.24 -0.70 -12.16
C PHE A 66 8.91 -1.43 -12.30
N ALA A 67 7.89 -0.81 -12.90
CA ALA A 67 6.60 -1.47 -13.10
C ALA A 67 6.68 -2.70 -14.01
N ILE A 68 7.50 -2.62 -15.07
CA ILE A 68 7.77 -3.75 -15.96
C ILE A 68 8.49 -4.87 -15.20
N GLU A 69 9.56 -4.56 -14.46
CA GLU A 69 10.33 -5.57 -13.71
C GLU A 69 9.50 -6.23 -12.60
N MET A 70 8.71 -5.45 -11.87
CA MET A 70 7.80 -5.98 -10.85
C MET A 70 6.75 -6.93 -11.46
N SER A 71 6.25 -6.62 -12.65
CA SER A 71 5.30 -7.49 -13.37
C SER A 71 5.95 -8.82 -13.79
N LYS A 72 7.19 -8.80 -14.29
CA LYS A 72 7.94 -10.02 -14.66
C LYS A 72 8.21 -10.93 -13.46
N LEU A 73 8.31 -10.34 -12.27
CA LEU A 73 8.49 -11.02 -11.00
C LEU A 73 7.15 -11.46 -10.37
N GLY A 74 6.03 -11.24 -11.06
CA GLY A 74 4.71 -11.75 -10.71
C GLY A 74 3.96 -10.95 -9.65
N GLY A 75 4.44 -9.74 -9.33
CA GLY A 75 3.74 -8.78 -8.48
C GLY A 75 3.14 -7.63 -9.28
N LEU A 76 2.61 -6.63 -8.59
CA LEU A 76 2.04 -5.42 -9.21
C LEU A 76 2.84 -4.18 -8.79
N ALA A 77 2.93 -3.17 -9.66
CA ALA A 77 3.44 -1.86 -9.30
C ALA A 77 2.46 -0.79 -9.77
N VAL A 78 2.25 0.22 -8.94
CA VAL A 78 1.27 1.28 -9.21
C VAL A 78 1.99 2.57 -9.58
N LEU A 79 1.76 3.09 -10.78
CA LEU A 79 2.32 4.36 -11.22
C LEU A 79 1.52 5.55 -10.66
N ASN A 80 2.18 6.52 -10.04
CA ASN A 80 1.52 7.74 -9.56
C ASN A 80 1.24 8.72 -10.72
N LEU A 81 -0.03 8.90 -11.12
CA LEU A 81 -0.38 9.83 -12.22
C LEU A 81 -0.31 11.30 -11.83
N GLU A 82 -0.23 11.60 -10.54
CA GLU A 82 -0.03 12.96 -10.03
C GLU A 82 1.44 13.21 -9.65
N GLY A 83 2.30 12.28 -10.01
CA GLY A 83 3.73 12.29 -9.72
C GLY A 83 4.57 13.02 -10.75
N VAL A 84 5.87 12.74 -10.72
CA VAL A 84 6.88 13.29 -11.63
C VAL A 84 6.73 12.68 -13.03
N GLN A 85 6.35 11.40 -13.10
CA GLN A 85 6.25 10.61 -14.34
C GLN A 85 5.35 11.23 -15.42
N THR A 86 4.33 11.98 -15.01
CA THR A 86 3.31 12.57 -15.87
C THR A 86 3.39 14.09 -15.94
N ARG A 87 4.36 14.72 -15.25
CA ARG A 87 4.61 16.17 -15.28
C ARG A 87 5.79 16.53 -16.20
N TYR A 88 6.74 15.61 -16.36
CA TYR A 88 8.01 15.86 -17.05
C TYR A 88 8.30 14.82 -18.14
N GLU A 89 8.88 15.30 -19.25
CA GLU A 89 9.33 14.42 -20.35
C GLU A 89 10.46 13.50 -19.87
N ASN A 90 11.41 14.07 -19.11
CA ASN A 90 12.56 13.40 -18.50
C ASN A 90 12.35 13.31 -16.98
N PRO A 91 11.53 12.37 -16.48
CA PRO A 91 11.27 12.26 -15.04
C PRO A 91 12.52 11.89 -14.24
N ASP A 92 13.47 11.17 -14.86
CA ASP A 92 14.68 10.70 -14.18
C ASP A 92 15.58 11.84 -13.68
N GLU A 93 15.79 12.89 -14.50
CA GLU A 93 16.56 14.08 -14.11
C GLU A 93 15.94 14.78 -12.90
N VAL A 94 14.61 14.84 -12.86
CA VAL A 94 13.86 15.46 -11.76
C VAL A 94 13.98 14.63 -10.49
N LEU A 95 13.92 13.30 -10.59
CA LEU A 95 14.08 12.39 -9.46
C LEU A 95 15.52 12.42 -8.92
N GLN A 96 16.52 12.50 -9.81
CA GLN A 96 17.92 12.70 -9.42
C GLN A 96 18.11 14.02 -8.65
N ALA A 97 17.45 15.10 -9.07
CA ALA A 97 17.49 16.37 -8.35
C ALA A 97 16.89 16.27 -6.93
N ILE A 98 15.74 15.61 -6.77
CA ILE A 98 15.13 15.35 -5.45
C ILE A 98 16.04 14.47 -4.58
N ALA A 99 16.64 13.42 -5.16
CA ALA A 99 17.54 12.51 -4.44
C ALA A 99 18.83 13.21 -3.98
N SER A 100 19.33 14.17 -4.76
CA SER A 100 20.58 14.89 -4.49
C SER A 100 20.41 16.11 -3.58
N ALA A 101 19.18 16.61 -3.41
CA ALA A 101 18.91 17.78 -2.59
C ALA A 101 19.31 17.59 -1.11
N SER A 102 19.71 18.67 -0.45
CA SER A 102 19.89 18.70 1.01
C SER A 102 18.54 18.54 1.74
N ASN A 103 18.56 18.21 3.04
CA ASN A 103 17.30 18.07 3.79
C ASN A 103 16.61 19.42 4.01
N GLU A 104 17.37 20.49 4.00
CA GLU A 104 16.92 21.87 4.16
C GLU A 104 16.20 22.37 2.89
N GLU A 105 16.67 21.97 1.72
CA GLU A 105 16.17 22.44 0.42
C GLU A 105 15.11 21.52 -0.19
N VAL A 106 15.04 20.26 0.23
CA VAL A 106 14.22 19.25 -0.45
C VAL A 106 12.72 19.57 -0.42
N THR A 107 12.19 20.08 0.70
CA THR A 107 10.76 20.34 0.81
C THR A 107 10.30 21.46 -0.15
N PRO A 108 10.93 22.66 -0.16
CA PRO A 108 10.62 23.68 -1.17
C PRO A 108 10.83 23.21 -2.61
N LEU A 109 11.90 22.44 -2.87
CA LEU A 109 12.17 21.88 -4.19
C LEU A 109 11.05 20.95 -4.66
N MET A 110 10.61 20.02 -3.80
CA MET A 110 9.51 19.11 -4.10
C MET A 110 8.20 19.85 -4.32
N GLN A 111 7.87 20.86 -3.50
CA GLN A 111 6.67 21.69 -3.73
C GLN A 111 6.71 22.39 -5.10
N LYS A 112 7.88 22.93 -5.48
CA LYS A 112 8.07 23.52 -6.81
C LYS A 112 7.87 22.48 -7.91
N ILE A 113 8.52 21.33 -7.82
CA ILE A 113 8.45 20.26 -8.82
C ILE A 113 7.00 19.77 -9.02
N TYR A 114 6.31 19.44 -7.93
CA TYR A 114 4.96 18.86 -8.02
C TYR A 114 3.87 19.91 -8.30
N SER A 115 4.21 21.20 -8.35
CA SER A 115 3.28 22.24 -8.81
C SER A 115 3.18 22.35 -10.34
N ALA A 116 4.16 21.82 -11.08
CA ALA A 116 4.12 21.78 -12.54
C ALA A 116 2.89 20.98 -13.02
N PRO A 117 2.14 21.40 -14.06
CA PRO A 117 0.90 20.75 -14.44
C PRO A 117 1.09 19.30 -14.88
N ILE A 118 0.11 18.45 -14.57
CA ILE A 118 0.04 17.08 -15.10
C ILE A 118 -0.27 17.16 -16.60
N LYS A 119 0.53 16.47 -17.42
CA LYS A 119 0.38 16.41 -18.87
C LYS A 119 -0.39 15.15 -19.27
N GLU A 120 -1.59 15.32 -19.78
CA GLU A 120 -2.50 14.23 -20.18
C GLU A 120 -1.84 13.30 -21.22
N LYS A 121 -1.08 13.87 -22.17
CA LYS A 121 -0.29 13.11 -23.15
C LYS A 121 0.67 12.12 -22.48
N LEU A 122 1.35 12.54 -21.42
CA LEU A 122 2.31 11.69 -20.72
C LEU A 122 1.62 10.53 -20.00
N ILE A 123 0.40 10.70 -19.50
CA ILE A 123 -0.36 9.58 -18.91
C ILE A 123 -0.46 8.44 -19.92
N GLY A 124 -0.92 8.74 -21.14
CA GLY A 124 -1.05 7.74 -22.20
C GLY A 124 0.29 7.11 -22.57
N GLU A 125 1.34 7.93 -22.74
CA GLU A 125 2.68 7.44 -23.09
C GLU A 125 3.27 6.50 -22.04
N ARG A 126 3.15 6.83 -20.74
CA ARG A 126 3.68 5.99 -19.65
C ARG A 126 2.89 4.68 -19.53
N VAL A 127 1.57 4.72 -19.61
CA VAL A 127 0.72 3.52 -19.60
C VAL A 127 1.10 2.59 -20.76
N GLN A 128 1.18 3.12 -21.98
CA GLN A 128 1.55 2.33 -23.15
C GLN A 128 2.99 1.82 -23.09
N ALA A 129 3.93 2.58 -22.49
CA ALA A 129 5.30 2.12 -22.31
C ALA A 129 5.38 0.88 -21.38
N ILE A 130 4.66 0.89 -20.25
CA ILE A 130 4.55 -0.27 -19.36
C ILE A 130 3.97 -1.47 -20.12
N ARG A 131 2.87 -1.27 -20.87
CA ARG A 131 2.24 -2.32 -21.66
C ARG A 131 3.18 -2.90 -22.73
N ARG A 132 3.87 -2.06 -23.50
CA ARG A 132 4.83 -2.51 -24.52
C ARG A 132 6.00 -3.29 -23.91
N GLY A 133 6.37 -2.97 -22.67
CA GLY A 133 7.35 -3.74 -21.89
C GLY A 133 6.81 -5.07 -21.33
N GLY A 134 5.55 -5.42 -21.59
CA GLY A 134 4.90 -6.63 -21.10
C GLY A 134 4.41 -6.54 -19.65
N GLY A 135 4.34 -5.34 -19.06
CA GLY A 135 3.92 -5.14 -17.67
C GLY A 135 2.41 -4.96 -17.50
N ILE A 136 1.92 -5.34 -16.31
CA ILE A 136 0.55 -5.01 -15.87
C ILE A 136 0.57 -3.57 -15.34
N CYS A 137 0.06 -2.65 -16.14
CA CYS A 137 -0.05 -1.25 -15.76
C CYS A 137 -1.19 -1.00 -14.75
N ALA A 138 -0.85 -0.79 -13.47
CA ALA A 138 -1.73 -0.13 -12.50
C ALA A 138 -1.36 1.35 -12.36
N VAL A 139 -2.37 2.19 -12.18
CA VAL A 139 -2.18 3.64 -12.05
C VAL A 139 -2.91 4.18 -10.84
N SER A 140 -2.37 5.23 -10.23
CA SER A 140 -2.92 5.87 -9.06
C SER A 140 -3.31 7.32 -9.30
N VAL A 141 -4.46 7.71 -8.76
CA VAL A 141 -5.01 9.07 -8.75
C VAL A 141 -5.63 9.37 -7.39
N THR A 142 -5.59 10.64 -7.00
CA THR A 142 -6.33 11.12 -5.83
C THR A 142 -7.81 11.30 -6.16
N PRO A 143 -8.71 11.18 -5.17
CA PRO A 143 -10.15 11.38 -5.36
C PRO A 143 -10.51 12.68 -6.08
N ALA A 144 -9.75 13.76 -5.83
CA ALA A 144 -9.99 15.08 -6.42
C ALA A 144 -9.77 15.09 -7.94
N ASN A 145 -8.83 14.28 -8.45
CA ASN A 145 -8.43 14.26 -9.85
C ASN A 145 -8.94 13.03 -10.61
N THR A 146 -9.56 12.04 -9.93
CA THR A 146 -10.03 10.79 -10.54
C THR A 146 -10.87 11.02 -11.80
N LYS A 147 -11.92 11.86 -11.72
CA LYS A 147 -12.81 12.10 -12.86
C LYS A 147 -12.11 12.72 -14.08
N LYS A 148 -11.03 13.48 -13.83
CA LYS A 148 -10.24 14.11 -14.89
C LYS A 148 -9.22 13.14 -15.49
N LEU A 149 -8.46 12.44 -14.65
CA LEU A 149 -7.26 11.72 -15.07
C LEU A 149 -7.51 10.24 -15.41
N ALA A 150 -8.49 9.60 -14.77
CA ALA A 150 -8.77 8.19 -15.00
C ALA A 150 -9.15 7.88 -16.46
N PRO A 151 -9.96 8.68 -17.19
CA PRO A 151 -10.30 8.41 -18.58
C PRO A 151 -9.06 8.22 -19.48
N PHE A 152 -8.06 9.12 -19.37
CA PHE A 152 -6.83 9.03 -20.17
C PHE A 152 -6.05 7.74 -19.91
N ALA A 153 -6.00 7.29 -18.65
CA ALA A 153 -5.29 6.06 -18.31
C ALA A 153 -6.06 4.81 -18.78
N VAL A 154 -7.39 4.80 -18.62
CA VAL A 154 -8.25 3.70 -19.07
C VAL A 154 -8.21 3.57 -20.60
N GLU A 155 -8.34 4.68 -21.33
CA GLU A 155 -8.26 4.70 -22.80
C GLU A 155 -6.88 4.24 -23.30
N ALA A 156 -5.81 4.61 -22.59
CA ALA A 156 -4.45 4.14 -22.89
C ALA A 156 -4.21 2.65 -22.55
N GLY A 157 -5.16 2.00 -21.88
CA GLY A 157 -5.11 0.59 -21.53
C GLY A 157 -4.52 0.29 -20.15
N ALA A 158 -4.71 1.15 -19.14
CA ALA A 158 -4.42 0.75 -17.76
C ALA A 158 -5.23 -0.51 -17.39
N HIS A 159 -4.64 -1.44 -16.63
CA HIS A 159 -5.30 -2.66 -16.18
C HIS A 159 -5.96 -2.51 -14.81
N VAL A 160 -5.47 -1.58 -13.98
CA VAL A 160 -6.02 -1.33 -12.63
C VAL A 160 -6.00 0.16 -12.36
N LEU A 161 -7.11 0.68 -11.83
CA LEU A 161 -7.21 2.03 -11.30
C LEU A 161 -7.14 1.99 -9.78
N VAL A 162 -6.25 2.79 -9.21
CA VAL A 162 -6.12 2.97 -7.76
C VAL A 162 -6.53 4.38 -7.39
N VAL A 163 -7.68 4.53 -6.73
CA VAL A 163 -8.11 5.83 -6.19
C VAL A 163 -7.65 5.92 -4.75
N GLN A 164 -6.56 6.66 -4.50
CA GLN A 164 -5.95 6.71 -3.18
C GLN A 164 -5.73 8.11 -2.63
N SER A 165 -5.95 8.24 -1.33
CA SER A 165 -5.58 9.41 -0.54
C SER A 165 -5.22 8.96 0.87
N THR A 166 -4.79 9.90 1.73
CA THR A 166 -4.49 9.55 3.13
C THR A 166 -5.69 8.95 3.84
N VAL A 167 -6.89 9.49 3.62
CA VAL A 167 -8.15 8.99 4.19
C VAL A 167 -9.23 9.12 3.13
N THR A 168 -9.81 8.00 2.73
CA THR A 168 -10.90 7.94 1.74
C THR A 168 -12.12 7.28 2.36
N THR A 169 -13.28 7.86 2.09
CA THR A 169 -14.60 7.39 2.51
C THR A 169 -15.50 7.27 1.29
N ALA A 170 -16.51 6.40 1.36
CA ALA A 170 -17.50 6.28 0.29
C ALA A 170 -18.31 7.58 0.09
N ARG A 171 -18.54 8.31 1.19
CA ARG A 171 -19.26 9.59 1.20
C ARG A 171 -18.28 10.73 1.40
N HIS A 172 -18.26 11.68 0.47
CA HIS A 172 -17.46 12.89 0.55
C HIS A 172 -18.35 14.13 0.46
N ILE A 173 -18.21 15.05 1.40
CA ILE A 173 -18.97 16.30 1.42
C ILE A 173 -18.09 17.39 0.79
N SER A 174 -18.58 17.96 -0.31
CA SER A 174 -17.89 19.02 -1.05
C SER A 174 -18.88 20.10 -1.46
N LYS A 175 -18.38 21.32 -1.73
CA LYS A 175 -19.14 22.38 -2.43
C LYS A 175 -19.21 22.16 -3.94
N SER A 176 -18.47 21.18 -4.47
CA SER A 176 -18.50 20.84 -5.90
C SER A 176 -19.90 20.40 -6.28
N TYR A 177 -20.40 20.87 -7.43
CA TYR A 177 -21.73 20.52 -7.92
C TYR A 177 -21.95 19.00 -8.01
N HIS A 178 -20.91 18.28 -8.43
CA HIS A 178 -20.89 16.83 -8.46
C HIS A 178 -19.56 16.31 -7.91
N GLY A 179 -19.59 15.55 -6.81
CA GLY A 179 -18.41 14.95 -6.17
C GLY A 179 -17.86 13.75 -6.96
N LEU A 180 -16.87 13.06 -6.41
CA LEU A 180 -16.55 11.71 -6.84
C LEU A 180 -17.51 10.75 -6.14
N VAL A 181 -18.24 9.94 -6.90
CA VAL A 181 -19.13 8.89 -6.41
C VAL A 181 -18.66 7.57 -7.02
N PHE A 182 -18.26 6.61 -6.19
CA PHE A 182 -17.63 5.38 -6.67
C PHE A 182 -18.59 4.46 -7.44
N SER A 183 -19.87 4.44 -7.11
CA SER A 183 -20.87 3.68 -7.86
C SER A 183 -21.02 4.21 -9.30
N GLU A 184 -20.99 5.52 -9.49
CA GLU A 184 -21.02 6.14 -10.82
C GLU A 184 -19.69 5.94 -11.56
N LEU A 185 -18.56 5.98 -10.85
CA LEU A 185 -17.24 5.69 -11.43
C LEU A 185 -17.23 4.29 -12.09
N ARG A 186 -17.89 3.31 -11.48
CA ARG A 186 -18.00 1.94 -12.01
C ARG A 186 -18.84 1.82 -13.28
N GLU A 187 -19.71 2.79 -13.59
CA GLU A 187 -20.52 2.76 -14.80
C GLU A 187 -19.69 2.97 -16.08
N TRP A 188 -18.56 3.65 -15.98
CA TRP A 188 -17.69 3.96 -17.12
C TRP A 188 -16.24 3.49 -16.97
N VAL A 189 -15.80 3.07 -15.78
CA VAL A 189 -14.52 2.39 -15.56
C VAL A 189 -14.75 0.89 -15.43
N SER A 190 -14.44 0.15 -16.50
CA SER A 190 -14.60 -1.31 -16.57
C SER A 190 -13.50 -2.07 -15.83
N ILE A 191 -12.30 -1.52 -15.74
CA ILE A 191 -11.14 -2.15 -15.07
C ILE A 191 -11.31 -2.20 -13.54
N PRO A 192 -10.61 -3.12 -12.84
CA PRO A 192 -10.55 -3.15 -11.39
C PRO A 192 -10.26 -1.79 -10.75
N ILE A 193 -11.04 -1.43 -9.72
CA ILE A 193 -10.86 -0.20 -8.96
C ILE A 193 -10.48 -0.54 -7.52
N ILE A 194 -9.25 -0.23 -7.15
CA ILE A 194 -8.75 -0.30 -5.78
C ILE A 194 -8.98 1.07 -5.13
N VAL A 195 -9.53 1.11 -3.92
CA VAL A 195 -9.80 2.39 -3.23
C VAL A 195 -9.21 2.40 -1.83
N GLY A 196 -8.61 3.53 -1.46
CA GLY A 196 -8.20 3.74 -0.09
C GLY A 196 -7.56 5.09 0.19
N ASN A 197 -6.97 5.32 1.36
CA ASN A 197 -6.91 4.35 2.44
C ASN A 197 -8.08 4.55 3.41
N CYS A 198 -8.53 3.46 4.02
CA CYS A 198 -9.42 3.49 5.19
C CYS A 198 -8.84 2.63 6.32
N VAL A 199 -9.35 2.79 7.54
CA VAL A 199 -8.85 2.07 8.73
C VAL A 199 -9.94 1.67 9.72
N THR A 200 -11.21 1.86 9.35
CA THR A 200 -12.35 1.55 10.22
C THR A 200 -13.28 0.59 9.52
N TYR A 201 -13.95 -0.25 10.32
CA TYR A 201 -14.97 -1.19 9.85
C TYR A 201 -16.01 -0.50 8.96
N THR A 202 -16.63 0.57 9.46
CA THR A 202 -17.74 1.26 8.77
C THR A 202 -17.29 1.87 7.44
N ALA A 203 -16.14 2.55 7.41
CA ALA A 203 -15.64 3.14 6.18
C ALA A 203 -15.30 2.07 5.14
N ALA A 204 -14.72 0.95 5.57
CA ALA A 204 -14.42 -0.18 4.68
C ALA A 204 -15.70 -0.80 4.11
N LYS A 205 -16.69 -1.11 4.96
CA LYS A 205 -17.96 -1.70 4.53
C LYS A 205 -18.68 -0.81 3.51
N GLU A 206 -18.79 0.49 3.78
CA GLU A 206 -19.42 1.44 2.86
C GLU A 206 -18.68 1.56 1.54
N LEU A 207 -17.34 1.50 1.55
CA LEU A 207 -16.57 1.46 0.31
C LEU A 207 -16.88 0.20 -0.50
N MET A 208 -16.94 -0.98 0.14
CA MET A 208 -17.31 -2.23 -0.54
C MET A 208 -18.70 -2.12 -1.19
N GLU A 209 -19.68 -1.55 -0.49
CA GLU A 209 -21.05 -1.37 -1.00
C GLU A 209 -21.11 -0.54 -2.29
N THR A 210 -20.12 0.34 -2.55
CA THR A 210 -20.08 1.13 -3.79
C THR A 210 -19.74 0.35 -5.06
N GLY A 211 -19.28 -0.91 -4.95
CA GLY A 211 -18.91 -1.72 -6.12
C GLY A 211 -17.41 -1.74 -6.47
N ILE A 212 -16.55 -1.16 -5.62
CA ILE A 212 -15.09 -1.20 -5.79
C ILE A 212 -14.55 -2.63 -5.64
N THR A 213 -13.39 -2.87 -6.25
CA THR A 213 -12.80 -4.21 -6.40
C THR A 213 -11.97 -4.63 -5.20
N ALA A 214 -11.20 -3.72 -4.60
CA ALA A 214 -10.37 -4.00 -3.42
C ALA A 214 -10.15 -2.72 -2.58
N ILE A 215 -9.73 -2.88 -1.33
CA ILE A 215 -9.51 -1.77 -0.39
C ILE A 215 -8.04 -1.68 0.01
N LEU A 216 -7.46 -0.48 -0.02
CA LEU A 216 -6.20 -0.18 0.68
C LEU A 216 -6.47 0.20 2.13
N VAL A 217 -5.75 -0.41 3.06
CA VAL A 217 -5.89 -0.19 4.49
C VAL A 217 -4.62 0.40 5.07
N GLY A 218 -4.71 1.57 5.69
CA GLY A 218 -3.60 2.17 6.43
C GLY A 218 -3.58 3.69 6.44
N VAL A 219 -3.56 4.29 7.64
CA VAL A 219 -3.47 5.75 7.81
C VAL A 219 -2.29 6.08 8.72
N GLY A 220 -1.25 6.64 8.11
CA GLY A 220 -0.02 7.05 8.77
C GLY A 220 1.05 6.01 9.13
N PRO A 221 0.95 4.69 8.86
CA PRO A 221 1.99 3.73 9.25
C PRO A 221 3.22 3.75 8.33
N GLY A 222 3.15 4.43 7.18
CA GLY A 222 4.22 4.44 6.18
C GLY A 222 5.46 5.18 6.67
N ALA A 223 6.65 4.65 6.35
CA ALA A 223 7.93 5.14 6.86
C ALA A 223 8.24 6.62 6.54
N ALA A 224 7.69 7.15 5.44
CA ALA A 224 7.85 8.55 5.03
C ALA A 224 6.64 9.43 5.39
N CYS A 225 5.62 8.89 6.04
CA CYS A 225 4.37 9.58 6.35
C CYS A 225 4.46 10.26 7.72
N THR A 226 4.09 11.53 7.79
CA THR A 226 4.02 12.29 9.05
C THR A 226 2.59 12.64 9.43
N SER A 227 1.57 12.07 8.77
CA SER A 227 0.16 12.42 9.03
C SER A 227 -0.27 12.23 10.48
N ARG A 228 0.26 11.22 11.20
CA ARG A 228 -0.03 11.02 12.63
C ARG A 228 0.52 12.16 13.49
N GLU A 229 1.70 12.64 13.17
CA GLU A 229 2.35 13.75 13.88
C GLU A 229 1.71 15.10 13.52
N VAL A 230 1.47 15.34 12.23
CA VAL A 230 0.94 16.61 11.73
C VAL A 230 -0.55 16.80 12.04
N LEU A 231 -1.35 15.72 11.97
CA LEU A 231 -2.81 15.81 12.09
C LEU A 231 -3.40 15.07 13.30
N GLY A 232 -2.62 14.24 13.99
CA GLY A 232 -3.15 13.41 15.09
C GLY A 232 -4.09 12.28 14.65
N ILE A 233 -4.14 11.95 13.35
CA ILE A 233 -5.04 10.91 12.81
C ILE A 233 -4.27 9.64 12.44
N GLY A 234 -4.83 8.49 12.81
CA GLY A 234 -4.31 7.18 12.42
C GLY A 234 -4.80 6.06 13.34
N VAL A 235 -4.67 4.83 12.86
CA VAL A 235 -4.91 3.61 13.64
C VAL A 235 -3.69 2.69 13.46
N PRO A 236 -3.17 2.07 14.53
CA PRO A 236 -2.13 1.04 14.43
C PRO A 236 -2.50 -0.07 13.43
N GLN A 237 -1.53 -0.50 12.62
CA GLN A 237 -1.79 -1.16 11.34
C GLN A 237 -2.40 -2.56 11.47
N ALA A 238 -2.07 -3.32 12.51
CA ALA A 238 -2.66 -4.64 12.72
C ALA A 238 -4.15 -4.49 13.04
N THR A 239 -4.50 -3.60 13.98
CA THR A 239 -5.90 -3.29 14.30
C THR A 239 -6.66 -2.75 13.09
N ALA A 240 -6.08 -1.83 12.31
CA ALA A 240 -6.73 -1.30 11.12
C ALA A 240 -7.04 -2.39 10.09
N THR A 241 -6.08 -3.29 9.85
CA THR A 241 -6.25 -4.41 8.91
C THR A 241 -7.35 -5.36 9.40
N MET A 242 -7.34 -5.73 10.69
CA MET A 242 -8.35 -6.61 11.28
C MET A 242 -9.76 -5.98 11.25
N ASP A 243 -9.90 -4.70 11.55
CA ASP A 243 -11.20 -4.01 11.51
C ASP A 243 -11.79 -4.00 10.08
N CYS A 244 -10.95 -3.75 9.06
CA CYS A 244 -11.39 -3.77 7.67
C CYS A 244 -11.61 -5.20 7.14
N ALA A 245 -10.84 -6.19 7.59
CA ALA A 245 -11.05 -7.60 7.27
C ALA A 245 -12.36 -8.13 7.87
N ALA A 246 -12.70 -7.74 9.11
CA ALA A 246 -14.00 -8.08 9.70
C ALA A 246 -15.17 -7.48 8.89
N ALA A 247 -15.04 -6.23 8.42
CA ALA A 247 -16.03 -5.63 7.52
C ALA A 247 -16.18 -6.41 6.21
N ARG A 248 -15.06 -6.89 5.65
CA ARG A 248 -15.04 -7.71 4.44
C ARG A 248 -15.73 -9.05 4.64
N ASP A 249 -15.49 -9.71 5.76
CA ASP A 249 -16.07 -11.02 6.04
C ASP A 249 -17.59 -10.93 6.24
N ASP A 250 -18.07 -9.89 6.95
CA ASP A 250 -19.50 -9.63 7.07
C ASP A 250 -20.13 -9.26 5.72
N TYR A 251 -19.48 -8.39 4.94
CA TYR A 251 -19.94 -8.03 3.59
C TYR A 251 -20.02 -9.26 2.67
N PHE A 252 -19.03 -10.14 2.71
CA PHE A 252 -19.04 -11.39 1.95
C PHE A 252 -20.17 -12.32 2.40
N ARG A 253 -20.41 -12.45 3.71
CA ARG A 253 -21.52 -13.23 4.25
C ARG A 253 -22.89 -12.70 3.83
N GLU A 254 -23.03 -11.37 3.77
CA GLU A 254 -24.27 -10.69 3.40
C GLU A 254 -24.55 -10.72 1.89
N THR A 255 -23.53 -10.64 1.06
CA THR A 255 -23.68 -10.40 -0.40
C THR A 255 -23.15 -11.51 -1.30
N GLY A 256 -22.32 -12.41 -0.77
CA GLY A 256 -21.54 -13.38 -1.55
C GLY A 256 -20.39 -12.76 -2.36
N ARG A 257 -20.16 -11.44 -2.28
CA ARG A 257 -19.08 -10.77 -3.03
C ARG A 257 -17.85 -10.56 -2.16
N TYR A 258 -16.73 -11.13 -2.57
CA TYR A 258 -15.47 -10.99 -1.86
C TYR A 258 -14.73 -9.73 -2.33
N VAL A 259 -14.33 -8.86 -1.41
CA VAL A 259 -13.53 -7.65 -1.72
C VAL A 259 -12.17 -7.77 -1.02
N PRO A 260 -11.06 -7.96 -1.74
CA PRO A 260 -9.76 -8.14 -1.11
C PRO A 260 -9.31 -6.93 -0.27
N ILE A 261 -8.62 -7.23 0.83
CA ILE A 261 -7.98 -6.26 1.71
C ILE A 261 -6.49 -6.18 1.36
N ILE A 262 -6.00 -4.97 1.12
CA ILE A 262 -4.60 -4.71 0.82
C ILE A 262 -4.03 -3.84 1.94
N THR A 263 -3.16 -4.40 2.77
CA THR A 263 -2.49 -3.63 3.84
C THR A 263 -1.43 -2.72 3.23
N ASP A 264 -1.60 -1.40 3.37
CA ASP A 264 -0.69 -0.38 2.87
C ASP A 264 0.06 0.32 4.01
N GLY A 265 1.37 0.04 4.08
CA GLY A 265 2.30 0.66 5.01
C GLY A 265 2.50 -0.07 6.34
N GLY A 266 3.52 0.35 7.10
CA GLY A 266 3.91 -0.25 8.38
C GLY A 266 4.73 -1.54 8.29
N ILE A 267 4.92 -2.11 7.10
CA ILE A 267 5.68 -3.35 6.88
C ILE A 267 7.15 -2.99 6.65
N ARG A 268 8.04 -3.50 7.50
CA ARG A 268 9.50 -3.22 7.42
C ARG A 268 10.35 -4.44 7.08
N ALA A 269 9.85 -5.63 7.36
CA ALA A 269 10.55 -6.90 7.18
C ALA A 269 9.55 -8.05 7.00
N GLY A 270 10.05 -9.23 6.63
CA GLY A 270 9.25 -10.45 6.44
C GLY A 270 8.35 -10.80 7.62
N GLY A 271 8.77 -10.54 8.86
CA GLY A 271 7.91 -10.77 10.04
C GLY A 271 6.67 -9.88 10.09
N ASP A 272 6.81 -8.59 9.72
CA ASP A 272 5.67 -7.66 9.65
C ASP A 272 4.76 -8.03 8.46
N LEU A 273 5.35 -8.50 7.35
CA LEU A 273 4.64 -9.03 6.18
C LEU A 273 3.75 -10.23 6.57
N CYS A 274 4.30 -11.25 7.23
CA CYS A 274 3.53 -12.42 7.63
C CYS A 274 2.38 -12.06 8.58
N LYS A 275 2.64 -11.15 9.54
CA LYS A 275 1.60 -10.67 10.46
C LYS A 275 0.47 -9.95 9.75
N SER A 276 0.76 -9.18 8.70
CA SER A 276 -0.29 -8.50 7.93
C SER A 276 -1.27 -9.48 7.27
N PHE A 277 -0.79 -10.59 6.72
CA PHE A 277 -1.64 -11.65 6.18
C PHE A 277 -2.47 -12.31 7.27
N ALA A 278 -1.88 -12.62 8.42
CA ALA A 278 -2.64 -13.15 9.56
C ALA A 278 -3.73 -12.18 10.05
N CYS A 279 -3.50 -10.87 9.96
CA CYS A 279 -4.50 -9.84 10.27
C CYS A 279 -5.65 -9.75 9.25
N GLY A 280 -5.64 -10.52 8.16
CA GLY A 280 -6.72 -10.58 7.17
C GLY A 280 -6.42 -9.93 5.82
N ALA A 281 -5.17 -9.52 5.56
CA ALA A 281 -4.76 -9.02 4.26
C ALA A 281 -4.72 -10.12 3.20
N ASP A 282 -5.12 -9.81 1.97
CA ASP A 282 -4.97 -10.67 0.79
C ASP A 282 -3.73 -10.32 -0.03
N ALA A 283 -3.31 -9.05 0.02
CA ALA A 283 -2.06 -8.56 -0.52
C ALA A 283 -1.52 -7.42 0.35
N VAL A 284 -0.29 -7.01 0.07
CA VAL A 284 0.34 -5.88 0.75
C VAL A 284 0.84 -4.83 -0.25
N MET A 285 0.80 -3.57 0.15
CA MET A 285 1.45 -2.49 -0.57
C MET A 285 2.72 -2.05 0.16
N LEU A 286 3.87 -2.12 -0.52
CA LEU A 286 5.19 -1.88 0.02
C LEU A 286 5.85 -0.65 -0.63
N GLY A 287 6.29 0.30 0.20
CA GLY A 287 7.03 1.49 -0.22
C GLY A 287 8.52 1.40 0.14
N SER A 288 8.85 1.62 1.42
CA SER A 288 10.24 1.76 1.88
C SER A 288 11.14 0.55 1.60
N ILE A 289 10.60 -0.68 1.61
CA ILE A 289 11.38 -1.88 1.26
C ILE A 289 11.74 -1.87 -0.24
N MET A 290 10.82 -1.42 -1.08
CA MET A 290 11.05 -1.35 -2.53
C MET A 290 12.10 -0.29 -2.88
N VAL A 291 12.13 0.84 -2.17
CA VAL A 291 13.15 1.89 -2.39
C VAL A 291 14.58 1.41 -2.11
N GLN A 292 14.77 0.35 -1.33
CA GLN A 292 16.08 -0.24 -1.05
C GLN A 292 16.66 -1.02 -2.25
N THR A 293 15.85 -1.21 -3.30
CA THR A 293 16.26 -1.95 -4.49
C THR A 293 17.03 -1.07 -5.48
N ALA A 294 17.93 -1.67 -6.26
CA ALA A 294 18.70 -1.00 -7.30
C ALA A 294 17.81 -0.34 -8.37
N GLU A 295 16.65 -0.95 -8.64
CA GLU A 295 15.68 -0.57 -9.66
C GLU A 295 14.80 0.62 -9.24
N ALA A 296 14.73 0.91 -7.94
CA ALA A 296 13.87 1.98 -7.45
C ALA A 296 14.39 3.37 -7.85
N PRO A 297 13.55 4.22 -8.45
CA PRO A 297 13.96 5.53 -8.96
C PRO A 297 14.36 6.53 -7.87
N GLY A 298 13.96 6.27 -6.63
CA GLY A 298 14.29 7.09 -5.46
C GLY A 298 15.77 7.02 -5.03
N ARG A 299 16.55 6.05 -5.51
CA ARG A 299 18.01 5.96 -5.26
C ARG A 299 18.36 6.04 -3.77
N GLY A 300 17.70 5.19 -2.96
CA GLY A 300 17.84 5.21 -1.51
C GLY A 300 17.15 6.38 -0.80
N ASN A 301 16.38 7.22 -1.49
CA ASN A 301 15.54 8.26 -0.90
C ASN A 301 14.06 7.90 -1.08
N HIS A 302 13.32 7.85 0.03
CA HIS A 302 11.91 7.49 0.06
C HIS A 302 11.07 8.69 0.52
N TRP A 303 10.00 9.01 -0.20
CA TRP A 303 9.02 10.02 0.17
C TRP A 303 7.62 9.58 -0.26
N GLY A 304 6.60 10.05 0.47
CA GLY A 304 5.21 9.77 0.16
C GLY A 304 4.58 10.82 -0.76
N MET A 305 3.42 10.50 -1.33
CA MET A 305 2.66 11.42 -2.20
C MET A 305 2.22 12.72 -1.51
N ALA A 306 2.11 12.73 -0.17
CA ALA A 306 1.70 13.90 0.60
C ALA A 306 2.88 14.78 1.05
N THR A 307 4.13 14.36 0.80
CA THR A 307 5.34 15.15 1.07
C THR A 307 5.35 16.48 0.29
N PRO A 308 5.08 16.52 -1.02
CA PRO A 308 5.15 17.76 -1.79
C PRO A 308 3.93 18.69 -1.65
N HIS A 309 3.02 18.44 -0.70
CA HIS A 309 1.81 19.25 -0.58
C HIS A 309 2.14 20.73 -0.36
N ALA A 310 1.56 21.63 -1.17
CA ALA A 310 1.96 23.03 -1.25
C ALA A 310 1.77 23.81 0.06
N ALA A 311 0.67 23.60 0.77
CA ALA A 311 0.38 24.32 2.02
C ALA A 311 0.82 23.55 3.29
N LEU A 312 0.47 22.26 3.37
CA LEU A 312 0.72 21.43 4.55
C LEU A 312 1.32 20.08 4.15
N PRO A 313 2.65 19.98 4.00
CA PRO A 313 3.36 18.71 3.84
C PRO A 313 3.02 17.73 4.97
N ARG A 314 2.71 16.48 4.60
CA ARG A 314 2.38 15.40 5.56
C ARG A 314 3.24 14.15 5.34
N GLY A 315 4.46 14.39 4.86
CA GLY A 315 5.50 13.40 4.76
C GLY A 315 6.86 14.07 4.74
N VAL A 316 7.89 13.25 4.79
CA VAL A 316 9.30 13.66 4.81
C VAL A 316 10.09 12.77 3.86
N ARG A 317 11.16 13.30 3.27
CA ARG A 317 12.12 12.45 2.55
C ARG A 317 13.02 11.76 3.58
N VAL A 318 12.98 10.44 3.62
CA VAL A 318 13.85 9.60 4.46
C VAL A 318 14.88 8.88 3.59
N LYS A 319 16.07 8.64 4.15
CA LYS A 319 17.07 7.79 3.50
C LYS A 319 16.88 6.34 3.93
N VAL A 320 17.01 5.43 2.98
CA VAL A 320 17.00 3.99 3.18
C VAL A 320 18.25 3.39 2.53
N PRO A 321 18.82 2.31 3.09
CA PRO A 321 19.97 1.66 2.46
C PRO A 321 19.58 1.11 1.09
N GLN A 322 20.41 1.30 0.06
CA GLN A 322 20.22 0.67 -1.23
C GLN A 322 21.22 -0.48 -1.36
N ASN A 323 20.77 -1.70 -1.07
CA ASN A 323 21.66 -2.84 -0.81
C ASN A 323 21.20 -4.17 -1.44
N SER A 324 20.18 -4.13 -2.31
CA SER A 324 19.57 -5.33 -2.89
C SER A 324 19.05 -5.04 -4.30
N THR A 325 18.78 -6.08 -5.08
CA THR A 325 17.96 -5.98 -6.30
C THR A 325 16.50 -6.28 -5.97
N LEU A 326 15.56 -5.87 -6.81
CA LEU A 326 14.14 -6.19 -6.64
C LEU A 326 13.92 -7.71 -6.55
N LYS A 327 14.60 -8.47 -7.42
CA LYS A 327 14.56 -9.94 -7.41
C LYS A 327 15.07 -10.51 -6.08
N GLN A 328 16.18 -10.01 -5.57
CA GLN A 328 16.75 -10.48 -4.30
C GLN A 328 15.88 -10.10 -3.09
N THR A 329 15.31 -8.89 -3.09
CA THR A 329 14.39 -8.46 -2.04
C THR A 329 13.15 -9.35 -1.98
N LEU A 330 12.60 -9.73 -3.14
CA LEU A 330 11.42 -10.58 -3.21
C LEU A 330 11.73 -12.06 -2.96
N PHE A 331 12.74 -12.63 -3.63
CA PHE A 331 12.97 -14.08 -3.71
C PHE A 331 14.31 -14.56 -3.14
N GLY A 332 15.18 -13.64 -2.72
CA GLY A 332 16.51 -13.95 -2.21
C GLY A 332 17.52 -14.35 -3.29
N PRO A 333 18.62 -15.03 -2.90
CA PRO A 333 18.96 -15.39 -1.52
C PRO A 333 19.19 -14.15 -0.64
N ALA A 334 18.75 -14.22 0.61
CA ALA A 334 19.02 -13.15 1.58
C ALA A 334 20.49 -13.18 2.00
N THR A 335 21.14 -12.01 1.99
CA THR A 335 22.53 -11.82 2.47
C THR A 335 22.59 -11.10 3.82
N VAL A 336 21.42 -10.77 4.38
CA VAL A 336 21.24 -10.10 5.68
C VAL A 336 20.25 -10.88 6.54
N THR A 337 20.31 -10.67 7.86
CA THR A 337 19.53 -11.44 8.85
C THR A 337 18.39 -10.63 9.48
N ASP A 338 18.09 -9.44 8.98
CA ASP A 338 17.06 -8.53 9.52
C ASP A 338 15.67 -8.75 8.90
N GLY A 339 15.55 -9.66 7.94
CA GLY A 339 14.31 -10.00 7.25
C GLY A 339 13.88 -8.98 6.19
N THR A 340 14.77 -8.08 5.75
CA THR A 340 14.48 -7.09 4.68
C THR A 340 14.57 -7.68 3.26
N GLN A 341 15.15 -8.88 3.12
CA GLN A 341 15.30 -9.61 1.85
C GLN A 341 14.57 -10.96 1.88
N ASN A 342 14.34 -11.53 0.70
CA ASN A 342 13.60 -12.79 0.50
C ASN A 342 12.21 -12.80 1.16
N LEU A 343 11.40 -11.78 0.89
CA LEU A 343 10.05 -11.63 1.45
C LEU A 343 9.13 -12.82 1.13
N VAL A 344 9.21 -13.37 -0.08
CA VAL A 344 8.44 -14.56 -0.50
C VAL A 344 8.89 -15.78 0.28
N GLY A 345 10.20 -15.97 0.43
CA GLY A 345 10.74 -17.04 1.26
C GLY A 345 10.33 -16.91 2.73
N ALA A 346 10.33 -15.69 3.28
CA ALA A 346 9.87 -15.43 4.64
C ALA A 346 8.38 -15.78 4.82
N LEU A 347 7.53 -15.39 3.87
CA LEU A 347 6.10 -15.70 3.89
C LEU A 347 5.86 -17.22 3.83
N ARG A 348 6.44 -17.91 2.85
CA ARG A 348 6.29 -19.36 2.68
C ARG A 348 6.84 -20.15 3.87
N THR A 349 7.97 -19.71 4.42
CA THR A 349 8.56 -20.33 5.63
C THR A 349 7.65 -20.13 6.84
N SER A 350 7.12 -18.92 7.04
CA SER A 350 6.16 -18.65 8.10
C SER A 350 4.91 -19.51 7.95
N MET A 351 4.31 -19.55 6.76
CA MET A 351 3.14 -20.41 6.47
C MET A 351 3.42 -21.89 6.79
N GLY A 352 4.61 -22.38 6.43
CA GLY A 352 5.05 -23.73 6.76
C GLY A 352 5.13 -24.00 8.27
N MET A 353 5.65 -23.06 9.06
CA MET A 353 5.72 -23.14 10.52
C MET A 353 4.36 -22.97 11.21
N LEU A 354 3.44 -22.24 10.56
CA LEU A 354 2.08 -22.02 11.02
C LEU A 354 1.13 -23.16 10.60
N GLY A 355 1.58 -24.07 9.73
CA GLY A 355 0.78 -25.20 9.27
C GLY A 355 -0.32 -24.84 8.27
N VAL A 356 -0.15 -23.74 7.53
CA VAL A 356 -1.14 -23.23 6.58
C VAL A 356 -0.60 -23.26 5.14
N ARG A 357 -1.48 -23.53 4.18
CA ARG A 357 -1.15 -23.69 2.76
C ARG A 357 -1.50 -22.49 1.92
N THR A 358 -2.48 -21.67 2.30
CA THR A 358 -2.97 -20.56 1.48
C THR A 358 -3.02 -19.24 2.25
N ILE A 359 -3.08 -18.11 1.53
CA ILE A 359 -3.33 -16.80 2.15
C ILE A 359 -4.66 -16.77 2.92
N LYS A 360 -5.69 -17.47 2.45
CA LYS A 360 -6.96 -17.58 3.20
C LYS A 360 -6.80 -18.31 4.51
N GLU A 361 -5.99 -19.36 4.54
CA GLU A 361 -5.70 -20.08 5.79
C GLU A 361 -4.88 -19.22 6.75
N MET A 362 -3.99 -18.35 6.26
CA MET A 362 -3.27 -17.38 7.09
C MET A 362 -4.23 -16.50 7.91
N HIS A 363 -5.41 -16.14 7.38
CA HIS A 363 -6.40 -15.30 8.08
C HIS A 363 -6.94 -15.95 9.37
N ASN A 364 -6.77 -17.26 9.53
CA ASN A 364 -7.23 -18.02 10.70
C ASN A 364 -6.11 -18.35 11.70
N VAL A 365 -4.89 -17.88 11.44
CA VAL A 365 -3.75 -18.09 12.34
C VAL A 365 -3.99 -17.37 13.67
N GLU A 366 -3.68 -18.04 14.78
CA GLU A 366 -3.76 -17.44 16.10
C GLU A 366 -2.73 -16.30 16.25
N ILE A 367 -3.22 -15.15 16.71
CA ILE A 367 -2.44 -13.96 16.99
C ILE A 367 -2.48 -13.67 18.49
N VAL A 368 -1.31 -13.48 19.10
CA VAL A 368 -1.18 -13.10 20.51
C VAL A 368 -0.59 -11.71 20.65
N ILE A 369 -0.97 -10.99 21.72
CA ILE A 369 -0.36 -9.71 22.10
C ILE A 369 0.98 -10.02 22.77
N ALA A 370 2.07 -9.57 22.15
CA ALA A 370 3.44 -9.87 22.53
C ALA A 370 4.38 -8.65 22.27
N PRO A 371 4.24 -7.54 23.02
CA PRO A 371 5.02 -6.31 22.79
C PRO A 371 6.53 -6.49 22.97
N SER A 372 6.95 -7.50 23.72
CA SER A 372 8.37 -7.81 23.94
C SER A 372 8.96 -8.77 22.90
N ILE A 373 8.20 -9.23 21.89
CA ILE A 373 8.64 -10.31 20.99
C ILE A 373 9.92 -9.99 20.22
N LYS A 374 10.17 -8.71 19.92
CA LYS A 374 11.39 -8.26 19.23
C LYS A 374 12.57 -8.00 20.17
N THR A 375 12.35 -8.06 21.49
CA THR A 375 13.34 -7.62 22.49
C THR A 375 13.76 -8.76 23.42
N GLU A 376 12.86 -9.70 23.69
CA GLU A 376 13.08 -10.87 24.56
C GLU A 376 14.25 -11.74 24.07
N GLY A 377 15.26 -11.89 24.93
CA GLY A 377 16.46 -12.68 24.63
C GLY A 377 17.37 -12.10 23.53
N LYS A 378 17.16 -10.87 23.05
CA LYS A 378 17.88 -10.29 21.90
C LYS A 378 19.07 -9.39 22.26
N GLN A 379 19.57 -9.44 23.50
CA GLN A 379 20.66 -8.57 23.97
C GLN A 379 21.91 -8.67 23.08
N LEU A 380 22.36 -9.90 22.76
CA LEU A 380 23.54 -10.12 21.92
C LEU A 380 23.35 -9.61 20.48
N GLN A 381 22.15 -9.77 19.92
CA GLN A 381 21.83 -9.30 18.56
C GLN A 381 21.89 -7.78 18.48
N ARG A 382 21.34 -7.08 19.48
CA ARG A 382 21.38 -5.60 19.56
C ARG A 382 22.79 -5.06 19.74
N ALA A 383 23.62 -5.74 20.54
CA ALA A 383 25.00 -5.34 20.77
C ALA A 383 25.86 -5.37 19.50
N GLN A 384 25.47 -6.13 18.46
CA GLN A 384 26.17 -6.19 17.18
C GLN A 384 25.90 -5.01 16.26
N VAL A 385 24.77 -4.31 16.42
CA VAL A 385 24.34 -3.19 15.55
C VAL A 385 24.86 -1.83 16.05
N CYS A 386 25.24 -1.72 17.33
CA CYS A 386 25.78 -0.49 17.92
C CYS A 386 27.30 -0.30 17.72
N LYS A 387 27.92 -1.04 16.78
CA LYS A 387 29.30 -0.83 16.32
C LYS A 387 29.26 -0.40 14.87
#